data_AF-A0A7V3CQG2-F1
#
_entry.id   AF-A0A7V3CQG2-F1
#
_cell.length_a   1.000
_cell.length_b   1.000
_cell.length_c   1.000
_cell.angle_alpha   90.00
_cell.angle_beta   90.00
_cell.angle_gamma   90.00
#
_symmetry.space_group_name_H-M   'P 1'
#
loop_
_entity.id
_entity.type
_entity.pdbx_description
1 polymer ?
#
loop_
_entity_poly.entity_id
_entity_poly.type
_entity_poly.pdbx_seq_one_letter_code
_entity_poly.pdbx_strand_id
1 'polypeptide(L)'
;MVAIVILSLRAVERRALLRLIGRAEAIESASAALIAVVERLAEGSDEEIEVFADDPESVERRALHEVNTRARIVREEVDVMPVPGKLLHVAEALADAAYLVEQESGRVTDDRTGPEALEVIAEVDLARVKEYVNKARVLIGGACEVCGVDDTAVYGGGLYL
;
A
#
# COMPACT_ATOMS: atom_id res chain seq x y z
N MET A 1 -29.62 16.52 23.66
CA MET A 1 -29.49 15.41 22.69
C MET A 1 -28.56 15.73 21.53
N VAL A 2 -28.61 16.92 20.91
CA VAL A 2 -27.79 17.28 19.74
C VAL A 2 -26.26 17.19 20.00
N ALA A 3 -25.78 17.66 21.15
CA ALA A 3 -24.35 17.64 21.46
C ALA A 3 -23.74 16.22 21.58
N ILE A 4 -24.50 15.25 22.11
CA ILE A 4 -24.05 13.85 22.24
C ILE A 4 -23.92 13.19 20.87
N VAL A 5 -24.85 13.48 19.95
CA VAL A 5 -24.83 12.97 18.57
C VAL A 5 -23.66 13.56 17.77
N ILE A 6 -23.34 14.84 17.97
CA ILE A 6 -22.19 15.47 17.28
C ILE A 6 -20.86 14.91 17.79
N LEU A 7 -20.73 14.71 19.11
CA LEU A 7 -19.52 14.13 19.70
C LEU A 7 -19.31 12.67 19.25
N SER A 8 -20.39 11.88 19.14
CA SER A 8 -20.28 10.50 18.68
C SER A 8 -19.90 10.41 17.19
N LEU A 9 -20.44 11.28 16.34
CA LEU A 9 -20.08 11.35 14.92
C LEU A 9 -18.60 11.69 14.71
N ARG A 10 -18.08 12.69 15.43
CA ARG A 10 -16.66 13.05 15.37
C ARG A 10 -15.76 11.90 15.84
N ALA A 11 -16.16 11.17 16.87
CA ALA A 11 -15.42 10.01 17.34
C ALA A 11 -15.38 8.87 16.31
N VAL A 12 -16.48 8.65 15.59
CA VAL A 12 -16.57 7.66 14.49
C VAL A 12 -15.70 8.09 13.31
N GLU A 13 -15.78 9.35 12.88
CA GLU A 13 -14.94 9.91 11.82
C GLU A 13 -13.46 9.78 12.15
N ARG A 14 -13.04 10.18 13.35
CA ARG A 14 -11.65 10.04 13.81
C ARG A 14 -11.18 8.59 13.84
N ARG A 15 -12.02 7.66 14.31
CA ARG A 15 -11.66 6.23 14.38
C ARG A 15 -11.54 5.61 12.98
N ALA A 16 -12.42 5.97 12.06
CA ALA A 16 -12.33 5.53 10.66
C ALA A 16 -11.07 6.07 10.00
N LEU A 17 -10.76 7.35 10.20
CA LEU A 17 -9.55 7.97 9.67
C LEU A 17 -8.27 7.32 10.21
N LEU A 18 -8.18 7.05 11.52
CA LEU A 18 -7.03 6.34 12.10
C LEU A 18 -6.82 4.95 11.50
N ARG A 19 -7.91 4.24 11.16
CA ARG A 19 -7.83 2.94 10.48
C ARG A 19 -7.33 3.06 9.04
N LEU A 20 -7.75 4.10 8.33
CA LEU A 20 -7.26 4.40 6.97
C LEU A 20 -5.77 4.77 6.99
N ILE A 21 -5.33 5.55 7.97
CA ILE A 21 -3.92 5.94 8.12
C ILE A 21 -3.01 4.72 8.26
N GLY A 22 -3.30 3.80 9.19
CA GLY A 22 -2.46 2.60 9.36
C GLY A 22 -2.41 1.71 8.12
N ARG A 23 -3.45 1.73 7.29
CA ARG A 23 -3.48 1.02 6.00
C ARG A 23 -2.69 1.76 4.92
N ALA A 24 -2.72 3.08 4.93
CA ALA A 24 -1.85 3.89 4.07
C ALA A 24 -0.38 3.62 4.36
N GLU A 25 0.03 3.58 5.63
CA GLU A 25 1.40 3.24 6.02
C GLU A 25 1.81 1.83 5.53
N ALA A 26 0.91 0.86 5.61
CA ALA A 26 1.14 -0.48 5.07
C ALA A 26 1.32 -0.47 3.55
N ILE A 27 0.52 0.32 2.81
CA ILE A 27 0.64 0.45 1.35
C ILE A 27 1.89 1.24 0.95
N GLU A 28 2.23 2.31 1.68
CA GLU A 28 3.48 3.06 1.48
C GLU A 28 4.69 2.12 1.64
N SER A 29 4.73 1.33 2.72
CA SER A 29 5.77 0.35 2.97
C SER A 29 5.83 -0.73 1.88
N ALA A 30 4.68 -1.29 1.48
CA ALA A 30 4.60 -2.28 0.41
C ALA A 30 5.08 -1.72 -0.93
N SER A 31 4.71 -0.47 -1.26
CA SER A 31 5.17 0.20 -2.48
C SER A 31 6.68 0.46 -2.47
N ALA A 32 7.23 0.86 -1.32
CA ALA A 32 8.67 1.05 -1.16
C ALA A 32 9.43 -0.27 -1.33
N ALA A 33 8.90 -1.38 -0.82
CA ALA A 33 9.48 -2.70 -1.01
C ALA A 33 9.43 -3.16 -2.47
N LEU A 34 8.34 -2.91 -3.20
CA LEU A 34 8.26 -3.17 -4.65
C LEU A 34 9.34 -2.41 -5.41
N ILE A 35 9.46 -1.10 -5.14
CA ILE A 35 10.47 -0.24 -5.77
C ILE A 35 11.88 -0.77 -5.47
N ALA A 36 12.16 -1.13 -4.22
CA ALA A 36 13.45 -1.63 -3.81
C ALA A 36 13.83 -2.97 -4.47
N VAL A 37 12.86 -3.85 -4.74
CA VAL A 37 13.10 -5.09 -5.50
C VAL A 37 13.49 -4.77 -6.94
N VAL A 38 12.75 -3.90 -7.61
CA VAL A 38 13.03 -3.53 -9.00
C VAL A 38 14.38 -2.79 -9.11
N GLU A 39 14.67 -1.88 -8.19
CA GLU A 39 15.96 -1.19 -8.14
C GLU A 39 17.12 -2.17 -7.91
N ARG A 40 16.97 -3.14 -7.00
CA ARG A 40 17.98 -4.18 -6.78
C ARG A 40 18.22 -5.03 -8.02
N LEU A 41 17.17 -5.42 -8.74
CA LEU A 41 17.31 -6.18 -9.98
C LEU A 41 17.99 -5.35 -11.08
N ALA A 42 17.71 -4.05 -11.13
CA ALA A 42 18.34 -3.15 -12.10
C ALA A 42 19.83 -2.90 -11.81
N GLU A 43 20.23 -2.92 -10.54
CA GLU A 43 21.63 -2.77 -10.09
C GLU A 43 22.36 -4.10 -9.91
N GLY A 44 21.64 -5.22 -10.02
CA GLY A 44 22.12 -6.57 -9.78
C GLY A 44 23.10 -7.06 -10.84
N SER A 45 23.88 -8.07 -10.47
CA SER A 45 24.73 -8.82 -11.39
C SER A 45 23.90 -9.74 -12.31
N ASP A 46 24.48 -10.15 -13.43
CA ASP A 46 23.84 -11.10 -14.36
C ASP A 46 23.41 -12.40 -13.64
N GLU A 47 24.21 -12.88 -12.68
CA GLU A 47 23.88 -14.06 -11.86
C GLU A 47 22.63 -13.83 -10.99
N GLU A 48 22.49 -12.66 -10.37
CA GLU A 48 21.30 -12.33 -9.56
C GLU A 48 20.03 -12.20 -10.42
N ILE A 49 20.17 -11.64 -11.63
CA ILE A 49 19.09 -11.53 -12.60
C ILE A 49 18.67 -12.92 -13.10
N GLU A 50 19.62 -13.80 -13.41
CA GLU A 50 19.37 -15.20 -13.78
C GLU A 50 18.65 -15.95 -12.66
N VAL A 51 19.11 -15.79 -11.41
CA VAL A 51 18.45 -16.41 -10.23
C VAL A 51 17.02 -15.92 -10.10
N PHE A 52 16.75 -14.62 -10.24
CA PHE A 52 15.38 -14.11 -10.22
C PHE A 52 14.51 -14.68 -11.35
N ALA A 53 15.09 -14.84 -12.54
CA ALA A 53 14.39 -15.34 -13.71
C ALA A 53 14.01 -16.82 -13.55
N ASP A 54 14.91 -17.63 -13.03
CA ASP A 54 14.80 -19.10 -13.07
C ASP A 54 14.41 -19.75 -11.73
N ASP A 55 14.59 -19.07 -10.60
CA ASP A 55 14.23 -19.56 -9.27
C ASP A 55 13.02 -18.80 -8.67
N PRO A 56 11.82 -19.40 -8.67
CA PRO A 56 10.63 -18.84 -8.01
C PRO A 56 10.81 -18.62 -6.50
N GLU A 57 11.76 -19.31 -5.86
CA GLU A 57 12.07 -19.17 -4.44
C GLU A 57 13.18 -18.15 -4.14
N SER A 58 13.68 -17.46 -5.18
CA SER A 58 14.61 -16.35 -5.02
C SER A 58 14.07 -15.28 -4.06
N VAL A 59 14.98 -14.54 -3.43
CA VAL A 59 14.62 -13.55 -2.40
C VAL A 59 13.70 -12.48 -2.98
N GLU A 60 13.97 -12.05 -4.20
CA GLU A 60 13.23 -11.04 -4.94
C GLU A 60 11.82 -11.52 -5.28
N ARG A 61 11.65 -12.76 -5.76
CA ARG A 61 10.32 -13.36 -6.02
C ARG A 61 9.48 -13.46 -4.76
N ARG A 62 10.06 -13.96 -3.66
CA ARG A 62 9.36 -14.04 -2.37
C ARG A 62 8.98 -12.66 -1.84
N ALA A 63 9.85 -11.65 -2.03
CA ALA A 63 9.54 -10.28 -1.67
C ALA A 63 8.37 -9.71 -2.49
N LEU A 64 8.33 -9.93 -3.80
CA LEU A 64 7.18 -9.54 -4.65
C LEU A 64 5.89 -10.23 -4.20
N HIS A 65 5.94 -11.52 -3.89
CA HIS A 65 4.79 -12.26 -3.38
C HIS A 65 4.28 -11.71 -2.04
N GLU A 66 5.18 -11.35 -1.13
CA GLU A 66 4.85 -10.76 0.17
C GLU A 66 4.22 -9.37 0.00
N VAL A 67 4.77 -8.54 -0.89
CA VAL A 67 4.20 -7.24 -1.25
C VAL A 67 2.79 -7.40 -1.82
N ASN A 68 2.61 -8.30 -2.79
CA ASN A 68 1.31 -8.60 -3.39
C ASN A 68 0.29 -9.01 -2.33
N THR A 69 0.67 -9.95 -1.46
CA THR A 69 -0.22 -10.45 -0.41
C THR A 69 -0.63 -9.36 0.57
N ARG A 70 0.32 -8.52 1.02
CA ARG A 70 0.04 -7.40 1.91
C ARG A 70 -0.89 -6.38 1.27
N ALA A 71 -0.62 -6.00 0.03
CA ALA A 71 -1.43 -5.03 -0.70
C ALA A 71 -2.86 -5.54 -0.93
N ARG A 72 -3.02 -6.82 -1.28
CA ARG A 72 -4.32 -7.49 -1.40
C ARG A 72 -5.11 -7.46 -0.10
N ILE A 73 -4.48 -7.84 1.03
CA ILE A 73 -5.13 -7.80 2.35
C ILE A 73 -5.63 -6.40 2.65
N VAL A 74 -4.80 -5.37 2.44
CA VAL A 74 -5.22 -3.99 2.67
C VAL A 74 -6.37 -3.59 1.75
N ARG A 75 -6.33 -3.93 0.47
CA ARG A 75 -7.43 -3.66 -0.47
C ARG A 75 -8.73 -4.29 0.02
N GLU A 76 -8.71 -5.57 0.35
CA GLU A 76 -9.88 -6.31 0.85
C GLU A 76 -10.41 -5.70 2.15
N GLU A 77 -9.53 -5.32 3.07
CA GLU A 77 -9.91 -4.67 4.32
C GLU A 77 -10.55 -3.30 4.11
N VAL A 78 -10.05 -2.50 3.16
CA VAL A 78 -10.60 -1.17 2.84
C VAL A 78 -11.97 -1.31 2.18
N ASP A 79 -12.15 -2.28 1.28
CA ASP A 79 -13.41 -2.51 0.55
C ASP A 79 -14.57 -2.86 1.48
N VAL A 80 -14.31 -3.63 2.54
CA VAL A 80 -15.34 -4.01 3.53
C VAL A 80 -15.42 -3.03 4.71
N MET A 81 -14.58 -1.99 4.75
CA MET A 81 -14.52 -1.07 5.89
C MET A 81 -15.76 -0.17 5.90
N PRO A 82 -16.50 -0.09 7.03
CA PRO A 82 -17.52 0.94 7.18
C PRO A 82 -16.84 2.31 7.33
N VAL A 83 -16.93 3.14 6.30
CA VAL A 83 -16.41 4.50 6.28
C VAL A 83 -17.54 5.53 6.24
N PRO A 84 -17.46 6.61 7.06
CA PRO A 84 -18.37 7.74 6.93
C PRO A 84 -18.28 8.33 5.52
N GLY A 85 -19.41 8.79 4.97
CA GLY A 85 -19.45 9.31 3.58
C GLY A 85 -18.43 10.42 3.29
N LYS A 86 -18.05 11.23 4.29
CA LYS A 86 -16.99 12.24 4.15
C LYS A 86 -15.60 11.67 3.89
N LEU A 87 -15.33 10.44 4.30
CA LEU A 87 -14.05 9.75 4.14
C LEU A 87 -14.08 8.72 3.00
N LEU A 88 -15.21 8.57 2.30
CA LEU A 88 -15.36 7.56 1.26
C LEU A 88 -14.32 7.74 0.14
N HIS A 89 -14.15 8.98 -0.35
CA HIS A 89 -13.15 9.30 -1.36
C HIS A 89 -11.69 9.02 -0.93
N VAL A 90 -11.41 9.09 0.38
CA VAL A 90 -10.09 8.77 0.94
C VAL A 90 -9.89 7.25 0.93
N ALA A 91 -10.93 6.50 1.32
CA ALA A 91 -10.92 5.04 1.27
C ALA A 91 -10.80 4.52 -0.17
N GLU A 92 -11.53 5.10 -1.12
CA GLU A 92 -11.45 4.78 -2.55
C GLU A 92 -10.04 5.01 -3.09
N ALA A 93 -9.43 6.16 -2.81
CA ALA A 93 -8.07 6.45 -3.27
C ALA A 93 -7.03 5.48 -2.67
N LEU A 94 -7.21 5.07 -1.41
CA LEU A 94 -6.35 4.08 -0.77
C LEU A 94 -6.55 2.67 -1.35
N ALA A 95 -7.80 2.29 -1.65
CA ALA A 95 -8.12 1.03 -2.31
C ALA A 95 -7.51 0.96 -3.72
N ASP A 96 -7.58 2.06 -4.48
CA ASP A 96 -6.94 2.19 -5.79
C ASP A 96 -5.42 2.02 -5.70
N ALA A 97 -4.78 2.65 -4.71
CA ALA A 97 -3.35 2.51 -4.48
C ALA A 97 -2.98 1.06 -4.10
N ALA A 98 -3.75 0.45 -3.20
CA ALA A 98 -3.57 -0.95 -2.81
C ALA A 98 -3.73 -1.90 -3.99
N TYR A 99 -4.75 -1.68 -4.83
CA TYR A 99 -4.99 -2.45 -6.05
C TYR A 99 -3.80 -2.37 -7.02
N LEU A 100 -3.25 -1.17 -7.25
CA LEU A 100 -2.12 -1.02 -8.14
C LEU A 100 -0.85 -1.68 -7.59
N VAL A 101 -0.56 -1.54 -6.29
CA VAL A 101 0.58 -2.23 -5.67
C VAL A 101 0.40 -3.75 -5.78
N GLU A 102 -0.78 -4.28 -5.48
CA GLU A 102 -1.12 -5.70 -5.65
C GLU A 102 -0.91 -6.13 -7.10
N GLN A 103 -1.49 -5.41 -8.05
CA GLN A 103 -1.43 -5.75 -9.47
C GLN A 103 0.00 -5.81 -9.96
N GLU A 104 0.80 -4.77 -9.72
CA GLU A 104 2.17 -4.67 -10.24
C GLU A 104 3.12 -5.68 -9.57
N SER A 105 3.03 -5.85 -8.24
CA SER A 105 3.84 -6.86 -7.55
C SER A 105 3.44 -8.30 -7.87
N GLY A 106 2.18 -8.53 -8.26
CA GLY A 106 1.65 -9.83 -8.64
C GLY A 106 1.83 -10.20 -10.11
N ARG A 107 2.46 -9.36 -10.94
CA ARG A 107 2.63 -9.68 -12.37
C ARG A 107 3.58 -10.84 -12.58
N VAL A 108 4.59 -10.98 -11.73
CA VAL A 108 5.59 -12.05 -11.83
C VAL A 108 5.10 -13.25 -11.04
N THR A 109 4.41 -14.17 -11.72
CA THR A 109 3.88 -15.42 -11.14
C THR A 109 4.90 -16.56 -11.20
N ASP A 110 4.70 -17.60 -10.37
CA ASP A 110 5.65 -18.72 -10.22
C ASP A 110 5.84 -19.53 -11.52
N ASP A 111 4.85 -19.53 -12.41
CA ASP A 111 4.90 -20.18 -13.72
C ASP A 111 5.68 -19.39 -14.78
N ARG A 112 5.95 -18.10 -14.53
CA ARG A 112 6.75 -17.25 -15.42
C ARG A 112 8.22 -17.36 -15.05
N THR A 113 9.02 -17.90 -15.95
CA THR A 113 10.46 -18.15 -15.75
C THR A 113 11.30 -17.66 -16.92
N GLY A 114 12.60 -17.52 -16.72
CA GLY A 114 13.54 -17.07 -17.75
C GLY A 114 13.18 -15.70 -18.32
N PRO A 115 13.26 -15.52 -19.66
CA PRO A 115 12.99 -14.23 -20.31
C PRO A 115 11.60 -13.64 -20.04
N GLU A 116 10.56 -14.47 -19.85
CA GLU A 116 9.20 -13.99 -19.60
C GLU A 116 9.11 -13.26 -18.25
N ALA A 117 9.77 -13.76 -17.22
CA ALA A 117 9.81 -13.11 -15.92
C ALA A 117 10.51 -11.75 -15.99
N LEU A 118 11.59 -11.66 -16.78
CA LEU A 118 12.36 -10.44 -16.99
C LEU A 118 11.59 -9.39 -17.80
N GLU A 119 10.85 -9.82 -18.83
CA GLU A 119 9.98 -8.93 -19.61
C GLU A 119 8.89 -8.34 -18.71
N VAL A 120 8.25 -9.18 -17.90
CA VAL A 120 7.17 -8.75 -17.03
C VAL A 120 7.64 -7.78 -15.93
N ILE A 121 8.78 -8.05 -15.29
CA ILE A 121 9.30 -7.12 -14.27
C ILE A 121 9.74 -5.79 -14.89
N ALA A 122 10.23 -5.79 -16.13
CA ALA A 122 10.61 -4.58 -16.86
C ALA A 122 9.39 -3.70 -17.23
N GLU A 123 8.20 -4.28 -17.33
CA GLU A 123 6.95 -3.57 -17.59
C GLU A 123 6.23 -3.04 -16.34
N VAL A 124 6.81 -3.23 -15.15
CA VAL A 124 6.22 -2.74 -13.90
C VAL A 124 6.20 -1.20 -13.90
N ASP A 125 5.01 -0.62 -13.73
CA ASP A 125 4.82 0.83 -13.75
C ASP A 125 5.02 1.45 -12.35
N LEU A 126 6.28 1.57 -11.95
CA LEU A 126 6.64 2.18 -10.66
C LEU A 126 6.21 3.65 -10.56
N ALA A 127 6.15 4.38 -11.67
CA ALA A 127 5.76 5.78 -11.67
C ALA A 127 4.29 5.93 -11.30
N ARG A 128 3.42 5.10 -11.89
CA ARG A 128 2.00 5.07 -11.59
C ARG A 128 1.71 4.57 -10.18
N VAL A 129 2.44 3.57 -9.68
CA VAL A 129 2.34 3.14 -8.28
C VAL A 129 2.65 4.32 -7.35
N LYS A 130 3.77 5.02 -7.56
CA LYS A 130 4.15 6.20 -6.77
C LYS A 130 3.09 7.29 -6.83
N GLU A 131 2.52 7.57 -8.00
CA GLU A 131 1.46 8.57 -8.18
C GLU A 131 0.24 8.28 -7.31
N TYR A 132 -0.26 7.04 -7.35
CA TYR A 132 -1.49 6.67 -6.63
C TYR A 132 -1.27 6.61 -5.11
N VAL A 133 -0.13 6.09 -4.66
CA VAL A 133 0.24 6.10 -3.23
C VAL A 133 0.33 7.55 -2.73
N ASN A 134 0.99 8.44 -3.47
CA ASN A 134 1.07 9.85 -3.13
C ASN A 134 -0.30 10.53 -3.10
N LYS A 135 -1.17 10.24 -4.07
CA LYS A 135 -2.54 10.76 -4.11
C LYS A 135 -3.33 10.34 -2.86
N ALA A 136 -3.26 9.06 -2.47
CA ALA A 136 -3.90 8.56 -1.26
C ALA A 136 -3.35 9.28 -0.01
N ARG A 137 -2.02 9.47 0.08
CA ARG A 137 -1.37 10.17 1.18
C ARG A 137 -1.82 11.63 1.30
N VAL A 138 -1.91 12.36 0.18
CA VAL A 138 -2.40 13.74 0.17
C VAL A 138 -3.85 13.84 0.67
N LEU A 139 -4.72 12.93 0.24
CA LEU A 139 -6.12 12.92 0.67
C LEU A 139 -6.26 12.58 2.15
N ILE A 140 -5.44 11.65 2.67
CA ILE A 140 -5.38 11.36 4.10
C ILE A 140 -4.90 12.56 4.89
N GLY A 141 -3.86 13.26 4.43
CA GLY A 141 -3.38 14.49 5.06
C GLY A 141 -4.47 15.56 5.16
N GLY A 142 -5.18 15.81 4.06
CA GLY A 142 -6.33 16.72 4.05
C GLY A 142 -7.46 16.29 5.00
N ALA A 143 -7.73 14.99 5.10
CA ALA A 143 -8.72 14.46 6.04
C ALA A 143 -8.27 14.62 7.51
N CYS A 144 -6.97 14.49 7.80
CA CYS A 144 -6.40 14.71 9.14
C CYS A 144 -6.61 16.15 9.60
N GLU A 145 -6.34 17.13 8.73
CA GLU A 145 -6.57 18.54 9.01
C GLU A 145 -8.04 18.83 9.32
N VAL A 146 -8.96 18.29 8.51
CA VAL A 146 -10.42 18.49 8.70
C VAL A 146 -10.93 17.81 9.97
N CYS A 147 -10.40 16.63 10.32
CA CYS A 147 -10.83 15.87 11.49
C CYS A 147 -10.07 16.22 12.78
N GLY A 148 -9.09 17.14 12.73
CA GLY A 148 -8.28 17.52 13.88
C GLY A 148 -7.43 16.38 14.44
N VAL A 149 -6.86 15.55 13.55
CA VAL A 149 -5.92 14.49 13.90
C VAL A 149 -4.51 15.04 13.68
N ASP A 150 -3.79 15.31 14.77
CA ASP A 150 -2.37 15.69 14.69
C ASP A 150 -1.50 14.50 14.26
N ASP A 151 -0.54 14.76 13.37
CA ASP A 151 0.47 13.78 12.89
C ASP A 151 1.25 13.13 14.04
N THR A 152 1.46 13.85 15.16
CA THR A 152 2.18 13.32 16.33
C THR A 152 1.43 12.22 17.08
N ALA A 153 0.11 12.12 16.92
CA ALA A 153 -0.69 11.04 17.51
C ALA A 153 -0.67 9.75 16.68
N VAL A 154 -0.24 9.82 15.42
CA VAL A 154 -0.17 8.69 14.48
C VAL A 154 1.15 7.93 14.64
N TYR A 155 2.27 8.65 14.78
CA TYR A 155 3.60 8.07 14.96
C TYR A 155 3.92 7.63 16.41
N GLY A 156 3.02 7.88 17.37
CA GLY A 156 3.20 7.54 18.80
C GLY A 156 2.75 6.13 19.22
N GLY A 157 2.24 5.30 18.30
CA GLY A 157 1.68 3.98 18.61
C GLY A 157 2.68 2.82 18.76
N GLY A 158 3.97 3.06 18.49
CA GLY A 158 4.99 2.00 18.40
C GLY A 158 6.03 1.93 19.52
N LEU A 159 6.01 2.82 20.51
CA LEU A 159 7.00 2.86 21.58
C LEU A 159 6.38 3.38 22.89
N TYR A 160 5.48 2.63 23.53
CA TYR A 160 5.27 2.63 25.00
C TYR A 160 4.27 1.53 25.35
N LEU A 161 4.73 0.27 25.41
CA LEU A 161 4.36 -0.73 26.40
C LEU A 161 5.52 -1.71 26.55
#